data_AF-A0AA43F880-F1
#
_entry.id   AF-A0AA43F880-F1
#
_cell.length_a   1.000
_cell.length_b   1.000
_cell.length_c   1.000
_cell.angle_alpha   90.00
_cell.angle_beta   90.00
_cell.angle_gamma   90.00
#
_symmetry.space_group_name_H-M   'P 1'
#
loop_
_entity.id
_entity.type
_entity.pdbx_description
1 polymer ?
#
loop_
_entity_poly.entity_id
_entity_poly.type
_entity_poly.pdbx_seq_one_letter_code
_entity_poly.pdbx_strand_id
1 'polypeptide(L)' 'MPEFLLKLALGELGSLMTTGQRVTPRKAFEAGYPFHHVTLDSALQAIFPETTVIRRAA' A
#
# COMPACT_ATOMS: atom_id res chain seq x y z
N MET A 1 -6.84 -6.18 12.27
CA MET A 1 -8.30 -5.91 12.21
C MET A 1 -9.02 -7.23 12.00
N PRO A 2 -10.11 -7.51 12.72
CA PRO A 2 -10.95 -8.70 12.45
C PRO A 2 -11.53 -8.71 11.03
N GLU A 3 -11.50 -9.85 10.36
CA GLU A 3 -11.99 -10.01 8.99
C GLU A 3 -13.49 -9.71 8.84
N PHE A 4 -14.30 -10.10 9.82
CA PHE A 4 -15.75 -9.90 9.75
C PHE A 4 -16.12 -8.41 9.70
N LEU A 5 -15.35 -7.54 10.38
CA LEU A 5 -15.56 -6.10 10.34
C LEU A 5 -15.24 -5.53 8.96
N LEU A 6 -14.16 -6.02 8.33
CA LEU A 6 -13.80 -5.62 6.96
C LEU A 6 -14.83 -6.11 5.95
N LYS A 7 -15.35 -7.34 6.11
CA LYS A 7 -16.44 -7.86 5.27
C LYS A 7 -17.74 -7.06 5.42
N LEU A 8 -18.06 -6.60 6.63
CA LEU A 8 -19.25 -5.76 6.84
C LEU A 8 -19.09 -4.38 6.18
N ALA A 9 -17.90 -3.78 6.26
CA ALA A 9 -17.65 -2.44 5.72
C ALA A 9 -17.43 -2.42 4.20
N LEU A 10 -16.74 -3.43 3.66
CA LEU A 10 -16.27 -3.46 2.26
C LEU A 10 -16.88 -4.61 1.43
N GLY A 11 -17.76 -5.42 2.01
CA GLY A 11 -18.31 -6.61 1.35
C GLY A 11 -17.23 -7.64 1.02
N GLU A 12 -17.28 -8.21 -0.18
CA GLU A 12 -16.31 -9.20 -0.65
C GLU A 12 -14.88 -8.64 -0.74
N LEU A 13 -14.71 -7.33 -0.94
CA LEU A 13 -13.41 -6.66 -0.99
C LEU A 13 -12.69 -6.68 0.37
N GLY A 14 -13.41 -6.89 1.47
CA GLY A 14 -12.81 -7.04 2.80
C GLY A 14 -11.83 -8.23 2.88
N SER A 15 -12.05 -9.26 2.07
CA SER A 15 -11.16 -10.42 1.96
C SER A 15 -9.83 -10.10 1.25
N LEU A 16 -9.82 -9.13 0.32
CA LEU A 16 -8.60 -8.69 -0.35
C LEU A 16 -7.68 -7.89 0.60
N MET A 17 -8.25 -7.25 1.62
CA MET A 17 -7.50 -6.49 2.62
C MET A 17 -6.87 -7.38 3.70
N THR A 18 -7.40 -8.59 3.92
CA THR A 18 -6.84 -9.57 4.86
C THR A 18 -5.88 -10.56 4.19
N THR A 19 -5.80 -10.54 2.86
CA THR A 19 -4.91 -11.39 2.08
C THR A 19 -3.83 -10.55 1.40
N GLY A 20 -2.77 -11.21 0.93
CA GLY A 20 -1.67 -10.54 0.28
C GLY A 20 -1.05 -11.42 -0.80
N GLN A 21 -0.32 -10.80 -1.71
CA GLN A 21 0.40 -11.50 -2.78
C GLN A 21 1.86 -11.06 -2.77
N ARG A 22 2.78 -12.04 -2.84
CA ARG A 22 4.21 -11.78 -3.01
C ARG A 22 4.55 -11.81 -4.50
N VAL A 23 4.73 -10.64 -5.09
CA VAL A 23 4.95 -10.48 -6.55
C VAL A 23 6.31 -9.87 -6.82
N THR A 24 6.98 -10.33 -7.88
CA THR A 24 8.22 -9.72 -8.41
C THR A 24 7.97 -9.26 -9.84
N PRO A 25 8.21 -7.98 -10.19
CA PRO A 25 7.85 -7.41 -11.48
C PRO A 25 8.89 -7.73 -12.58
N ARG A 26 9.09 -9.03 -12.84
CA ARG A 26 10.15 -9.54 -13.73
C ARG A 26 10.16 -8.89 -15.12
N LYS A 27 9.00 -8.78 -15.77
CA LYS A 27 8.88 -8.18 -17.11
C LYS A 27 9.32 -6.72 -17.15
N ALA A 28 9.01 -5.96 -16.10
CA ALA A 28 9.38 -4.54 -16.02
C ALA A 28 10.89 -4.37 -15.83
N PHE A 29 11.51 -5.25 -15.04
CA PHE A 29 12.98 -5.27 -14.90
C PHE A 29 13.67 -5.65 -16.20
N GLU A 30 13.20 -6.70 -16.88
CA GLU A 30 13.76 -7.16 -18.17
C GLU A 30 13.59 -6.10 -19.27
N ALA A 31 12.50 -5.33 -19.24
CA ALA A 31 12.24 -4.23 -20.17
C ALA A 31 13.01 -2.94 -19.82
N GLY A 32 13.78 -2.91 -18.72
CA GLY A 32 14.53 -1.73 -18.29
C GLY A 32 13.65 -0.57 -17.81
N TYR A 33 12.45 -0.88 -17.29
CA TYR A 33 11.53 0.16 -16.80
C TYR A 33 12.13 0.90 -15.59
N PRO A 34 12.29 2.23 -15.64
CA PRO A 34 12.84 3.00 -14.54
C PRO A 34 11.78 3.25 -13.46
N PHE A 35 11.82 2.44 -12.40
CA PHE A 35 10.97 2.66 -11.22
C PHE A 35 11.40 3.94 -10.49
N HIS A 36 10.50 4.93 -10.45
CA HIS A 36 10.74 6.20 -9.77
C HIS A 36 10.78 6.04 -8.24
N HIS A 37 10.01 5.07 -7.71
CA HIS A 37 9.96 4.72 -6.29
C HIS A 37 10.23 3.22 -6.12
N VAL A 38 11.51 2.85 -6.03
CA VAL A 38 11.93 1.44 -5.91
C VAL A 38 11.58 0.86 -4.53
N THR A 39 11.53 1.70 -3.51
CA THR A 39 11.22 1.32 -2.13
C THR A 39 9.86 1.85 -1.71
N LEU A 40 9.22 1.13 -0.77
CA LEU A 40 7.95 1.54 -0.20
C LEU A 40 8.08 2.90 0.50
N ASP A 41 9.16 3.14 1.24
CA ASP A 41 9.41 4.39 1.93
C ASP A 41 9.43 5.59 0.97
N SER A 42 10.11 5.46 -0.17
CA SER A 42 10.17 6.53 -1.18
C SER A 42 8.78 6.83 -1.75
N ALA A 43 7.98 5.79 -2.01
CA ALA A 43 6.60 5.95 -2.49
C ALA A 43 5.71 6.62 -1.43
N LEU A 44 5.82 6.20 -0.17
CA LEU A 44 5.04 6.75 0.93
C LEU A 44 5.38 8.22 1.20
N GLN A 45 6.66 8.60 1.14
CA GLN A 45 7.07 10.01 1.27
C GLN A 45 6.50 10.89 0.15
N ALA A 46 6.39 10.35 -1.07
CA ALA A 46 5.79 11.08 -2.19
C ALA A 46 4.26 11.26 -2.02
N ILE A 47 3.56 10.29 -1.44
CA ILE A 47 2.10 10.34 -1.21
C ILE A 47 1.76 11.19 0.03
N PHE A 48 2.55 11.04 1.10
CA PHE A 48 2.35 11.70 2.40
C PHE A 48 3.57 12.56 2.75
N PRO A 49 3.77 13.70 2.07
CA PRO A 49 4.82 14.64 2.45
C PRO A 49 4.60 15.08 3.91
N GLU A 50 5.69 15.24 4.67
CA GLU A 50 5.74 15.39 6.14
C GLU A 50 4.78 16.44 6.75
N THR A 51 4.18 17.32 5.95
CA THR A 51 3.16 18.28 6.38
C THR A 51 1.86 17.63 6.90
N THR A 52 1.60 16.34 6.64
CA THR A 52 0.40 15.63 7.12
C THR A 52 0.64 14.83 8.41
N VAL A 53 1.43 15.35 9.36
CA VAL A 53 1.36 14.85 10.73
C VAL A 53 0.15 15.50 11.38
N ILE A 54 -0.96 14.77 11.42
CA ILE A 54 -2.07 15.04 12.34
C ILE A 54 -1.44 15.33 13.69
N ARG A 55 -1.54 16.59 14.16
CA ARG A 55 -1.16 16.97 15.53
C ARG A 55 -1.81 15.95 16.44
N ARG A 56 -0.98 15.12 17.08
CA ARG A 56 -1.45 14.21 18.12
C ARG A 56 -2.17 15.07 19.14
N ALA A 57 -3.42 14.72 19.39
CA ALA A 57 -4.15 15.14 20.58
C ALA A 57 -3.25 14.86 21.80
N ALA A 58 -2.88 15.93 22.48
CA ALA A 58 -2.40 15.96 23.85
C ALA A 58 -3.12 17.13 24.52
#